data_AF-A0A7Y1F8T2-F1
#
_entry.id   AF-A0A7Y1F8T2-F1
#
_cell.length_a   1.000
_cell.length_b   1.000
_cell.length_c   1.000
_cell.angle_alpha   90.00
_cell.angle_beta   90.00
_cell.angle_gamma   90.00
#
_symmetry.space_group_name_H-M   'P 1'
#
loop_
_entity.id
_entity.type
_entity.pdbx_description
1 polymer ?
#
loop_
_entity_poly.entity_id
_entity_poly.type
_entity_poly.pdbx_seq_one_letter_code
_entity_poly.pdbx_strand_id
1 'polypeptide(L)'
;MNTNAEQIKDLIEEAEFQLLAHIDICNWVAAIARAIARDVDTGVGADVPILTDLVKYFDDSGGATLDTAFEQFQKIAALVPAPQNAQSESVARESGVPGHES
;
A
#
# COMPACT_ATOMS: atom_id res chain seq x y z
N MET A 1 -15.52 -2.46 21.42
CA MET A 1 -14.31 -2.04 20.68
C MET A 1 -14.08 -3.09 19.61
N ASN A 2 -14.15 -2.71 18.33
CA ASN A 2 -13.89 -3.64 17.23
C ASN A 2 -12.38 -3.63 16.96
N THR A 3 -11.67 -4.54 17.60
CA THR A 3 -10.21 -4.72 17.50
C THR A 3 -9.71 -4.80 16.06
N ASN A 4 -10.51 -5.37 15.15
CA ASN A 4 -10.16 -5.44 13.72
C ASN A 4 -10.17 -4.06 13.03
N ALA A 5 -11.05 -3.15 13.44
CA ALA A 5 -11.11 -1.81 12.86
C ALA A 5 -9.91 -0.96 13.27
N GLU A 6 -9.45 -1.12 14.52
CA GLU A 6 -8.22 -0.49 15.02
C GLU A 6 -6.99 -1.04 14.27
N GLN A 7 -6.88 -2.36 14.12
CA GLN A 7 -5.79 -2.99 13.36
C GLN A 7 -5.75 -2.57 11.88
N ILE A 8 -6.90 -2.49 11.22
CA ILE A 8 -6.96 -2.02 9.82
C ILE A 8 -6.51 -0.56 9.73
N LYS A 9 -6.89 0.28 10.69
CA LYS A 9 -6.48 1.69 10.71
C LYS A 9 -4.96 1.82 10.86
N ASP A 10 -4.35 1.09 11.80
CA ASP A 10 -2.90 1.13 12.00
C ASP A 10 -2.13 0.68 10.74
N LEU A 11 -2.62 -0.37 10.07
CA LEU A 11 -2.02 -0.85 8.82
C LEU A 11 -2.14 0.17 7.67
N ILE A 12 -3.25 0.91 7.59
CA ILE A 12 -3.45 1.96 6.58
C ILE A 12 -2.51 3.14 6.86
N GLU A 13 -2.43 3.60 8.11
CA GLU A 13 -1.57 4.73 8.49
C GLU A 13 -0.09 4.41 8.19
N GLU A 14 0.37 3.20 8.50
CA GLU A 14 1.72 2.75 8.16
C GLU A 14 1.93 2.67 6.64
N ALA A 15 0.97 2.11 5.89
CA ALA A 15 1.08 2.02 4.43
C ALA A 15 1.15 3.42 3.77
N GLU A 16 0.34 4.36 4.26
CA GLU A 16 0.35 5.75 3.81
C GLU A 16 1.68 6.44 4.12
N PHE A 17 2.20 6.26 5.35
CA PHE A 17 3.51 6.80 5.73
C PHE A 17 4.62 6.28 4.80
N GLN A 18 4.68 4.97 4.56
CA GLN A 18 5.69 4.37 3.67
C GLN A 18 5.57 4.90 2.23
N LEU A 19 4.35 5.09 1.73
CA LEU A 19 4.13 5.65 0.41
C LEU A 19 4.60 7.11 0.30
N LEU A 20 4.27 7.94 1.29
CA LEU A 20 4.70 9.33 1.34
C LEU A 20 6.22 9.46 1.45
N ALA A 21 6.85 8.64 2.31
CA ALA A 21 8.31 8.58 2.42
C ALA A 21 8.96 8.20 1.09
N HIS A 22 8.39 7.24 0.36
CA HIS A 22 8.90 6.84 -0.95
C HIS A 22 8.75 7.95 -2.00
N ILE A 23 7.61 8.66 -2.02
CA ILE A 23 7.39 9.81 -2.91
C ILE A 23 8.46 10.88 -2.66
N ASP A 24 8.77 11.18 -1.39
CA ASP A 24 9.80 12.15 -1.05
C ASP A 24 11.19 11.70 -1.53
N ILE A 25 11.55 10.42 -1.36
CA ILE A 25 12.81 9.87 -1.89
C ILE A 25 12.86 10.05 -3.42
N CYS A 26 11.79 9.73 -4.15
CA CYS A 26 11.74 9.96 -5.60
C CYS A 26 11.94 11.44 -5.97
N ASN A 27 11.33 12.35 -5.20
CA ASN A 27 11.49 13.79 -5.42
C ASN A 27 12.92 14.26 -5.18
N TRP A 28 13.59 13.76 -4.14
CA TRP A 28 14.99 14.03 -3.84
C TRP A 28 15.92 13.52 -4.96
N VAL A 29 15.75 12.27 -5.41
CA VAL A 29 16.55 11.71 -6.50
C VAL A 29 16.33 12.50 -7.80
N ALA A 30 15.09 12.88 -8.12
CA ALA A 30 14.79 13.72 -9.27
C ALA A 30 15.44 15.11 -9.16
N ALA A 31 15.50 15.70 -7.96
CA ALA A 31 16.19 16.97 -7.73
C ALA A 31 17.71 16.84 -7.94
N ILE A 32 18.32 15.76 -7.48
CA ILE A 32 19.75 15.48 -7.68
C ILE A 32 20.05 15.31 -9.18
N ALA A 33 19.22 14.55 -9.91
CA ALA A 33 19.38 14.40 -11.36
C ALA A 33 19.34 15.76 -12.10
N ARG A 34 18.43 16.66 -11.70
CA ARG A 34 18.36 18.03 -12.24
C ARG A 34 19.60 18.86 -11.88
N ALA A 35 20.12 18.71 -10.66
CA ALA A 35 21.34 19.39 -10.23
C ALA A 35 22.57 18.93 -11.04
N ILE A 36 22.70 17.62 -11.27
CA ILE A 36 23.76 17.04 -12.13
C ILE A 36 23.66 17.61 -13.55
N ALA A 37 22.47 17.59 -14.15
CA ALA A 37 22.28 18.14 -15.50
C ALA A 37 22.71 19.61 -15.59
N ARG A 38 22.31 20.42 -14.61
CA ARG A 38 22.70 21.83 -14.54
C ARG A 38 24.21 22.02 -14.34
N ASP A 39 24.84 21.22 -13.49
CA ASP A 39 26.28 21.30 -13.23
C ASP A 39 27.10 20.90 -14.47
N VAL A 40 26.66 19.90 -15.23
CA VAL A 40 27.27 19.57 -16.52
C VAL A 40 27.14 20.72 -17.52
N ASP A 41 25.97 21.35 -17.59
CA ASP A 41 25.70 22.44 -18.55
C ASP A 41 26.43 23.74 -18.20
N THR A 42 26.56 24.07 -16.91
CA THR A 42 27.00 25.41 -16.45
C THR A 42 28.19 25.41 -15.51
N GLY A 43 28.48 24.31 -14.85
CA GLY A 43 29.52 24.15 -13.82
C GLY A 43 30.70 23.24 -14.24
N VAL A 44 30.75 22.80 -15.51
CA VAL A 44 31.80 21.90 -16.04
C VAL A 44 31.80 20.52 -15.37
N GLY A 45 30.71 20.16 -14.67
CA GLY A 45 30.57 18.86 -14.02
C GLY A 45 31.39 18.68 -12.73
N ALA A 46 31.76 19.76 -12.05
CA ALA A 46 32.61 19.71 -10.86
C ALA A 46 31.94 19.01 -9.67
N ASP A 47 30.62 19.13 -9.54
CA ASP A 47 29.83 18.61 -8.43
C ASP A 47 29.22 17.23 -8.73
N VAL A 48 29.30 16.75 -9.98
CA VAL A 48 28.78 15.43 -10.38
C VAL A 48 29.23 14.28 -9.46
N PRO A 49 30.52 14.18 -9.04
CA PRO A 49 30.95 13.10 -8.14
C PRO A 49 30.23 13.14 -6.79
N ILE A 50 30.11 14.34 -6.19
CA ILE A 50 29.51 14.50 -4.86
C ILE A 50 27.99 14.27 -4.89
N LEU A 51 27.34 14.71 -5.97
CA LEU A 51 25.91 14.47 -6.20
C LEU A 51 25.62 13.00 -6.45
N THR A 52 26.51 12.29 -7.13
CA THR A 52 26.38 10.83 -7.34
C THR A 52 26.59 10.06 -6.04
N ASP A 53 27.53 10.47 -5.19
CA ASP A 53 27.73 9.86 -3.88
C ASP A 53 26.54 10.10 -2.93
N LEU A 54 25.87 11.25 -3.05
CA LEU A 54 24.63 11.50 -2.32
C LEU A 54 23.51 10.52 -2.73
N VAL A 55 23.40 10.17 -4.02
CA VAL A 55 22.43 9.16 -4.48
C VAL A 55 22.74 7.78 -3.89
N LYS A 56 24.02 7.38 -3.83
CA LYS A 56 24.42 6.10 -3.22
C LYS A 56 24.04 6.03 -1.74
N TYR A 57 24.24 7.12 -1.00
CA TYR A 57 23.82 7.20 0.40
C TYR A 57 22.31 7.00 0.56
N PHE A 58 21.50 7.56 -0.35
CA PHE A 58 20.05 7.32 -0.34
C PHE A 58 19.69 5.86 -0.64
N ASP A 59 20.38 5.21 -1.58
CA ASP A 59 20.20 3.79 -1.90
C ASP A 59 20.56 2.87 -0.71
N ASP A 60 21.71 3.12 -0.08
CA ASP A 60 22.22 2.38 1.09
C ASP A 60 21.33 2.54 2.33
N SER A 61 20.58 3.64 2.43
CA SER A 61 19.72 3.93 3.59
C SER A 61 18.46 3.05 3.67
N GLY A 62 18.12 2.31 2.59
CA GLY A 62 17.10 1.25 2.60
C GLY A 62 15.70 1.65 3.11
N GLY A 63 15.40 2.95 3.17
CA GLY A 63 14.49 3.50 4.17
C GLY A 63 12.99 3.32 3.92
N ALA A 64 12.55 3.04 2.70
CA ALA A 64 11.14 2.80 2.38
C ALA A 64 11.03 2.15 0.99
N THR A 65 10.78 0.85 0.94
CA THR A 65 10.43 0.17 -0.31
C THR A 65 8.91 0.14 -0.47
N LEU A 66 8.43 0.31 -1.70
CA LEU A 66 7.01 0.17 -2.02
C LEU A 66 6.46 -1.20 -1.58
N ASP A 67 7.32 -2.20 -1.52
CA ASP A 67 7.01 -3.56 -1.09
C ASP A 67 6.45 -3.61 0.34
N THR A 68 7.01 -2.84 1.28
CA THR A 68 6.50 -2.80 2.66
C THR A 68 5.08 -2.23 2.72
N ALA A 69 4.76 -1.21 1.92
CA ALA A 69 3.40 -0.69 1.83
C ALA A 69 2.43 -1.74 1.24
N PHE A 70 2.85 -2.48 0.19
CA PHE A 70 2.05 -3.56 -0.38
C PHE A 70 1.81 -4.71 0.60
N GLU A 71 2.79 -5.05 1.43
CA GLU A 71 2.62 -6.05 2.48
C GLU A 71 1.54 -5.62 3.50
N GLN A 72 1.49 -4.34 3.88
CA GLN A 72 0.41 -3.85 4.76
C GLN A 72 -0.95 -3.94 4.07
N PHE A 73 -1.06 -3.57 2.79
CA PHE A 73 -2.30 -3.73 2.03
C PHE A 73 -2.75 -5.20 1.90
N GLN A 74 -1.81 -6.14 1.75
CA GLN A 74 -2.12 -7.57 1.75
C GLN A 74 -2.65 -8.06 3.11
N LYS A 75 -2.09 -7.57 4.21
CA LYS A 75 -2.61 -7.87 5.57
C LYS A 75 -4.03 -7.34 5.74
N ILE A 76 -4.32 -6.14 5.25
CA ILE A 76 -5.69 -5.57 5.27
C ILE A 76 -6.64 -6.46 4.47
N ALA A 77 -6.25 -6.90 3.27
CA ALA A 77 -7.07 -7.78 2.44
C ALA A 77 -7.39 -9.12 3.12
N ALA A 78 -6.50 -9.64 3.96
CA ALA A 78 -6.74 -10.84 4.76
C ALA A 78 -7.68 -10.62 5.96
N LEU A 79 -7.78 -9.38 6.46
CA LEU A 79 -8.62 -9.02 7.62
C LEU A 79 -10.06 -8.68 7.23
N VAL A 80 -10.32 -8.31 5.97
CA VAL A 80 -11.67 -8.02 5.46
C VAL A 80 -12.29 -9.33 4.93
N PRO A 81 -13.35 -9.87 5.55
CA PRO A 81 -14.03 -11.05 5.03
C PRO A 81 -14.51 -10.78 3.60
N ALA A 82 -14.22 -11.68 2.66
CA ALA A 82 -14.83 -11.65 1.34
C ALA A 82 -16.36 -11.60 1.51
N PRO A 83 -17.09 -10.78 0.73
CA PRO A 83 -18.53 -10.67 0.86
C PRO A 83 -19.15 -12.05 0.64
N GLN A 84 -19.57 -12.69 1.74
CA GLN A 84 -20.34 -13.91 1.67
C GLN A 84 -21.72 -13.50 1.16
N ASN A 85 -22.03 -13.87 -0.07
CA ASN A 85 -23.40 -13.75 -0.59
C ASN A 85 -24.34 -14.32 0.46
N ALA A 86 -25.20 -13.46 1.02
CA ALA A 86 -26.21 -13.84 1.99
C ALA A 86 -26.95 -15.06 1.42
N GLN A 87 -27.01 -16.09 2.25
CA GLN A 87 -27.50 -17.43 1.92
C GLN A 87 -28.79 -17.35 1.10
N SER A 88 -28.84 -18.06 -0.02
CA SER A 88 -30.10 -18.42 -0.66
C SER A 88 -30.86 -19.30 0.32
N GLU A 89 -31.71 -18.67 1.13
CA GLU A 89 -32.70 -19.33 1.96
C GLU A 89 -33.77 -19.90 1.00
N SER A 90 -33.45 -21.01 0.35
CA SER A 90 -34.43 -21.83 -0.37
C SER A 90 -35.32 -22.46 0.69
N VAL A 91 -36.37 -21.73 1.06
CA VAL A 91 -37.46 -22.17 1.94
C VAL A 91 -37.89 -23.57 1.53
N ALA A 92 -37.59 -24.55 2.38
CA ALA A 92 -38.18 -25.87 2.33
C ALA A 92 -39.70 -25.70 2.55
N ARG A 93 -40.46 -25.65 1.45
CA ARG A 93 -41.91 -25.80 1.51
C ARG A 93 -42.19 -27.27 1.81
N GLU A 94 -42.27 -27.59 3.09
CA GLU A 94 -42.91 -28.79 3.61
C GLU A 94 -44.34 -28.81 3.05
N SER A 95 -44.55 -29.52 1.94
CA SER A 95 -45.89 -29.85 1.46
C SER A 95 -46.40 -31.02 2.31
N GLY A 96 -46.82 -30.70 3.53
CA GLY A 96 -47.64 -31.57 4.37
C GLY A 96 -49.06 -31.59 3.81
N VAL A 97 -49.42 -32.66 3.12
CA VAL A 97 -50.82 -33.12 2.96
C VAL A 97 -51.06 -34.07 4.13
N PRO A 98 -52.07 -33.86 5.01
CA PRO A 98 -53.40 -34.41 4.75
C PRO A 98 -54.59 -33.66 5.40
N GLY A 99 -55.79 -33.89 4.86
CA GLY A 99 -57.04 -33.65 5.59
C GLY A 99 -58.21 -33.20 4.71
N HIS A 100 -58.96 -34.15 4.14
CA HIS A 100 -60.35 -33.90 3.77
C HIS A 100 -61.22 -34.98 4.42
N GLU A 101 -61.92 -34.57 5.47
CA GLU A 101 -63.07 -35.28 6.03
C GLU A 101 -64.31 -34.99 5.16
N SER A 102 -65.05 -36.03 4.79
CA SER A 102 -66.52 -36.15 4.58
C SER A 102 -66.83 -37.15 3.47
#